data_AF-A0A970N5A5-F1
#
_entry.id   AF-A0A970N5A5-F1
#
_cell.length_a   1.000
_cell.length_b   1.000
_cell.length_c   1.000
_cell.angle_alpha   90.00
_cell.angle_beta   90.00
_cell.angle_gamma   90.00
#
_symmetry.space_group_name_H-M   'P 1'
#
loop_
_entity.id
_entity.type
_entity.pdbx_description
1 polymer ?
#
loop_
_entity_poly.entity_id
_entity_poly.type
_entity_poly.pdbx_seq_one_letter_code
_entity_poly.pdbx_strand_id
1 'polypeptide(L)'
;MKKMLMIIISIIIFIASVCPVSAAAEALSVTSLEASYADGQVSYSGTVASVVKAAAVLLFDFDGNLIMMDTCEVTGDGAFSGTMEIMLTHSGTYTIKASDYDGGAFAESTFAIDTSSSDDIPKTGDNSNITLVFVLMLLSGAGILGTVWYSKKRQY
;
A
#
# COMPACT_ATOMS: atom_id res chain seq x y z
N MET A 1 -65.80 -13.31 15.13
CA MET A 1 -65.07 -12.48 14.14
C MET A 1 -63.74 -11.95 14.68
N LYS A 2 -63.70 -11.25 15.84
CA LYS A 2 -62.45 -10.75 16.46
C LYS A 2 -61.34 -11.79 16.67
N LYS A 3 -61.67 -13.00 17.15
CA LYS A 3 -60.69 -14.07 17.41
C LYS A 3 -60.09 -14.66 16.12
N MET A 4 -60.90 -14.83 15.06
CA MET A 4 -60.41 -15.25 13.74
C MET A 4 -59.51 -14.19 13.11
N LEU A 5 -59.87 -12.91 13.24
CA LEU A 5 -59.07 -11.79 12.72
C LEU A 5 -57.67 -11.75 13.37
N MET A 6 -57.57 -11.97 14.68
CA MET A 6 -56.27 -11.97 15.38
C MET A 6 -55.37 -13.14 15.01
N ILE A 7 -55.95 -14.31 14.75
CA ILE A 7 -55.19 -15.48 14.27
C ILE A 7 -54.63 -15.21 12.87
N ILE A 8 -55.44 -14.64 11.98
CA ILE A 8 -55.01 -14.30 10.61
C ILE A 8 -53.87 -13.28 10.62
N ILE A 9 -53.98 -12.22 11.43
CA ILE A 9 -52.93 -11.19 11.54
C ILE A 9 -51.63 -11.79 12.08
N SER A 10 -51.72 -12.68 13.07
CA SER A 10 -50.54 -13.33 13.67
C SER A 10 -49.82 -14.25 12.69
N ILE A 11 -50.57 -14.95 11.82
CA ILE A 11 -50.01 -15.79 10.75
C ILE A 11 -49.30 -14.93 9.70
N ILE A 12 -49.88 -13.78 9.33
CA ILE A 12 -49.25 -12.86 8.36
C ILE A 12 -47.92 -12.31 8.89
N ILE A 13 -47.88 -11.91 10.17
CA ILE A 13 -46.65 -11.41 10.82
C ILE A 13 -45.59 -12.52 10.91
N PHE A 14 -45.99 -13.74 11.26
CA PHE A 14 -45.07 -14.87 11.33
C PHE A 14 -44.49 -15.21 9.95
N ILE A 15 -45.31 -15.23 8.89
CA ILE A 15 -44.85 -15.44 7.51
C ILE A 15 -43.89 -14.32 7.08
N ALA A 16 -44.21 -13.06 7.39
CA ALA A 16 -43.35 -11.93 7.09
C ALA A 16 -42.01 -11.97 7.85
N SER A 17 -41.96 -12.55 9.06
CA SER A 17 -40.71 -12.66 9.84
C SER A 17 -39.81 -13.81 9.41
N VAL A 18 -40.33 -14.83 8.73
CA VAL A 18 -39.55 -15.98 8.26
C VAL A 18 -39.19 -15.90 6.78
N CYS A 19 -39.70 -14.92 6.03
CA CYS A 19 -39.19 -14.60 4.71
C CYS A 19 -37.81 -13.96 4.87
N PRO A 20 -36.69 -14.61 4.50
CA PRO A 20 -35.44 -13.89 4.37
C PRO A 20 -35.68 -12.81 3.32
N VAL A 21 -35.49 -11.55 3.71
CA VAL A 21 -35.34 -10.47 2.73
C VAL A 21 -34.07 -10.82 1.97
N SER A 22 -34.23 -11.44 0.80
CA SER A 22 -33.14 -11.61 -0.14
C SER A 22 -32.69 -10.21 -0.51
N ALA A 23 -31.56 -9.77 0.05
CA ALA A 23 -30.88 -8.58 -0.43
C ALA A 23 -30.57 -8.84 -1.91
N ALA A 24 -31.29 -8.18 -2.80
CA ALA A 24 -30.95 -8.19 -4.22
C ALA A 24 -29.53 -7.60 -4.30
N ALA A 25 -28.57 -8.41 -4.72
CA ALA A 25 -27.24 -7.91 -5.02
C ALA A 25 -27.39 -6.91 -6.16
N GLU A 26 -27.10 -5.63 -5.89
CA GLU A 26 -27.10 -4.63 -6.96
C GLU A 26 -26.03 -5.00 -7.98
N ALA A 27 -26.33 -4.82 -9.26
CA ALA A 27 -25.39 -5.15 -10.32
C ALA A 27 -24.15 -4.26 -10.21
N LEU A 28 -22.96 -4.86 -10.24
CA LEU A 28 -21.71 -4.11 -10.30
C LEU A 28 -21.66 -3.29 -11.60
N SER A 29 -21.55 -1.98 -11.47
CA SER A 29 -21.37 -1.07 -12.60
C SER A 29 -19.91 -1.04 -13.08
N VAL A 30 -18.96 -1.22 -12.16
CA VAL A 30 -17.53 -1.42 -12.45
C VAL A 30 -17.26 -2.91 -12.69
N THR A 31 -16.69 -3.27 -13.83
CA THR A 31 -16.42 -4.66 -14.25
C THR A 31 -15.00 -5.12 -13.96
N SER A 32 -14.04 -4.20 -13.83
CA SER A 32 -12.68 -4.49 -13.38
C SER A 32 -12.10 -3.30 -12.63
N LEU A 33 -11.23 -3.57 -11.66
CA LEU A 33 -10.53 -2.55 -10.88
C LEU A 33 -9.16 -3.08 -10.45
N GLU A 34 -8.12 -2.32 -10.76
CA GLU A 34 -6.76 -2.55 -10.30
C GLU A 34 -6.23 -1.29 -9.64
N ALA A 35 -5.34 -1.47 -8.67
CA ALA A 35 -4.71 -0.38 -7.95
C ALA A 35 -3.28 -0.74 -7.55
N SER A 36 -2.42 0.26 -7.48
CA SER A 36 -1.03 0.12 -7.07
C SER A 36 -0.56 1.39 -6.36
N TYR A 37 0.53 1.27 -5.60
CA TYR A 37 1.15 2.40 -4.92
C TYR A 37 2.63 2.47 -5.23
N ALA A 38 3.08 3.64 -5.64
CA ALA A 38 4.49 3.94 -5.84
C ALA A 38 4.72 5.45 -5.65
N ASP A 39 5.87 5.82 -5.10
CA ASP A 39 6.35 7.20 -5.07
C ASP A 39 5.31 8.21 -4.56
N GLY A 40 4.57 7.86 -3.51
CA GLY A 40 3.59 8.78 -2.94
C GLY A 40 2.24 8.87 -3.65
N GLN A 41 1.99 8.00 -4.61
CA GLN A 41 0.81 8.06 -5.45
C GLN A 41 0.13 6.69 -5.50
N VAL A 42 -1.18 6.69 -5.28
CA VAL A 42 -2.03 5.53 -5.57
C VAL A 42 -2.53 5.67 -7.00
N SER A 43 -2.08 4.79 -7.88
CA SER A 43 -2.58 4.71 -9.27
C SER A 43 -3.67 3.66 -9.35
N TYR A 44 -4.78 3.99 -10.01
CA TYR A 44 -5.90 3.08 -10.22
C TYR A 44 -6.35 3.06 -11.68
N SER A 45 -6.90 1.93 -12.11
CA SER A 45 -7.53 1.79 -13.42
C SER A 45 -8.61 0.71 -13.38
N GLY A 46 -9.58 0.83 -14.28
CA GLY A 46 -10.69 -0.12 -14.33
C GLY A 46 -11.53 0.01 -15.59
N THR A 47 -12.55 -0.84 -15.66
CA THR A 47 -13.57 -0.81 -16.72
C THR A 47 -14.96 -0.83 -16.12
N VAL A 48 -15.94 -0.32 -16.87
CA VAL A 48 -17.34 -0.25 -16.47
C VAL A 48 -18.27 -0.81 -17.55
N ALA A 49 -19.49 -1.14 -17.15
CA ALA A 49 -20.56 -1.47 -18.10
C ALA A 49 -20.96 -0.24 -18.96
N SER A 50 -21.46 -0.50 -20.18
CA SER A 50 -21.61 0.41 -21.33
C SER A 50 -22.40 1.74 -21.14
N VAL A 51 -22.92 2.04 -19.95
CA VAL A 51 -23.75 3.23 -19.70
C VAL A 51 -23.14 4.21 -18.69
N VAL A 52 -22.13 3.79 -17.94
CA VAL A 52 -21.49 4.62 -16.91
C VAL A 52 -20.64 5.71 -17.58
N LYS A 53 -20.75 6.95 -17.09
CA LYS A 53 -20.03 8.12 -17.64
C LYS A 53 -18.95 8.67 -16.73
N ALA A 54 -19.03 8.38 -15.45
CA ALA A 54 -18.05 8.76 -14.46
C ALA A 54 -18.00 7.67 -13.38
N ALA A 55 -16.82 7.49 -12.79
CA ALA A 55 -16.61 6.57 -11.69
C ALA A 55 -16.24 7.35 -10.42
N ALA A 56 -16.83 6.95 -9.29
CA ALA A 56 -16.38 7.38 -7.96
C ALA A 56 -15.37 6.35 -7.44
N VAL A 57 -14.21 6.82 -6.98
CA VAL A 57 -13.12 5.98 -6.48
C VAL A 57 -12.76 6.41 -5.06
N LEU A 58 -12.70 5.46 -4.14
CA LEU A 58 -12.56 5.66 -2.71
C LEU A 58 -11.36 4.86 -2.21
N LEU A 59 -10.46 5.51 -1.48
CA LEU A 59 -9.32 4.86 -0.84
C LEU A 59 -9.55 4.74 0.66
N PHE A 60 -9.47 3.51 1.16
CA PHE A 60 -9.58 3.16 2.57
C PHE A 60 -8.23 2.70 3.12
N ASP A 61 -7.95 3.08 4.37
CA ASP A 61 -6.81 2.56 5.12
C ASP A 61 -7.02 1.11 5.59
N PHE A 62 -6.00 0.56 6.26
CA PHE A 62 -5.98 -0.80 6.77
C PHE A 62 -6.96 -1.04 7.94
N ASP A 63 -7.44 0.02 8.60
CA ASP A 63 -8.48 -0.06 9.62
C ASP A 63 -9.89 0.08 9.01
N GLY A 64 -9.99 0.33 7.71
CA GLY A 64 -11.24 0.50 6.98
C GLY A 64 -11.80 1.93 7.02
N ASN A 65 -11.01 2.93 7.39
CA ASN A 65 -11.42 4.34 7.33
C ASN A 65 -11.21 4.88 5.92
N LEU A 66 -12.16 5.67 5.43
CA LEU A 66 -12.00 6.41 4.18
C LEU A 66 -10.97 7.53 4.37
N ILE A 67 -9.89 7.52 3.57
CA ILE A 67 -8.80 8.50 3.67
C ILE A 67 -8.66 9.40 2.44
N MET A 68 -9.17 8.97 1.28
CA MET A 68 -9.20 9.81 0.08
C MET A 68 -10.35 9.39 -0.85
N MET A 69 -10.81 10.33 -1.68
CA MET A 69 -11.78 10.09 -2.73
C MET A 69 -11.33 10.80 -4.00
N ASP A 70 -11.71 10.24 -5.15
CA ASP A 70 -11.53 10.82 -6.45
C ASP A 70 -12.73 10.50 -7.34
N THR A 71 -12.91 11.28 -8.40
CA THR A 71 -13.94 11.07 -9.40
C THR A 71 -13.33 11.28 -10.77
N CYS A 72 -13.47 10.30 -11.66
CA CYS A 72 -12.87 10.35 -12.99
C CYS A 72 -13.92 10.11 -14.08
N GLU A 73 -13.64 10.64 -15.27
CA GLU A 73 -14.45 10.34 -16.44
C GLU A 73 -14.25 8.90 -16.90
N VAL A 74 -15.30 8.33 -17.47
CA VAL A 74 -15.22 7.06 -18.20
C VAL A 74 -15.07 7.38 -19.69
N THR A 75 -14.04 6.82 -20.30
CA THR A 75 -13.75 6.97 -21.73
C THR A 75 -14.80 6.28 -22.60
N GLY A 76 -14.80 6.58 -23.90
CA GLY A 76 -15.80 6.03 -24.84
C GLY A 76 -15.80 4.51 -24.97
N ASP A 77 -14.68 3.86 -24.64
CA ASP A 77 -14.50 2.40 -24.58
C ASP A 77 -14.79 1.79 -23.19
N GLY A 78 -15.27 2.59 -22.23
CA GLY A 78 -15.67 2.13 -20.91
C GLY A 78 -14.52 1.95 -19.93
N ALA A 79 -13.36 2.57 -20.17
CA ALA A 79 -12.23 2.56 -19.26
C ALA A 79 -12.22 3.80 -18.37
N PHE A 80 -11.62 3.69 -17.18
CA PHE A 80 -11.31 4.83 -16.33
C PHE A 80 -9.97 4.60 -15.63
N SER A 81 -9.29 5.69 -15.28
CA SER A 81 -8.02 5.64 -14.56
C SER A 81 -7.69 6.98 -13.94
N GLY A 82 -6.86 6.97 -12.90
CA GLY A 82 -6.38 8.19 -12.26
C GLY A 82 -5.31 7.91 -11.21
N THR A 83 -4.92 8.98 -10.53
CA THR A 83 -3.88 8.96 -9.49
C THR A 83 -4.30 9.81 -8.30
N MET A 84 -4.16 9.27 -7.09
CA MET A 84 -4.34 10.02 -5.84
C MET A 84 -2.97 10.29 -5.24
N GLU A 85 -2.61 11.57 -5.08
CA GLU A 85 -1.36 11.97 -4.43
C GLU A 85 -1.54 11.91 -2.90
N ILE A 86 -0.96 10.89 -2.27
CA ILE A 86 -1.07 10.64 -0.82
C ILE A 86 0.13 9.84 -0.29
N MET A 87 0.74 10.35 0.79
CA MET A 87 1.79 9.61 1.51
C MET A 87 1.16 8.58 2.45
N LEU A 88 1.38 7.30 2.15
CA LEU A 88 0.97 6.19 3.01
C LEU A 88 2.15 5.82 3.92
N THR A 89 2.07 6.25 5.19
CA THR A 89 3.17 6.15 6.15
C THR A 89 3.12 4.91 7.04
N HIS A 90 2.07 4.11 6.92
CA HIS A 90 1.84 2.94 7.75
C HIS A 90 1.84 1.67 6.90
N SER A 91 2.49 0.63 7.41
CA SER A 91 2.41 -0.70 6.82
C SER A 91 0.99 -1.23 6.97
N GLY A 92 0.46 -1.86 5.93
CA GLY A 92 -0.89 -2.39 5.94
C GLY A 92 -1.44 -2.70 4.56
N THR A 93 -2.61 -3.32 4.52
CA THR A 93 -3.36 -3.53 3.27
C THR A 93 -4.37 -2.41 3.11
N TYR A 94 -4.22 -1.63 2.05
CA TYR A 94 -5.14 -0.56 1.68
C TYR A 94 -6.16 -1.07 0.67
N THR A 95 -7.35 -0.50 0.69
CA THR A 95 -8.46 -0.90 -0.20
C THR A 95 -8.91 0.26 -1.06
N ILE A 96 -8.89 0.09 -2.37
CA ILE A 96 -9.54 0.96 -3.34
C ILE A 96 -10.93 0.36 -3.64
N LYS A 97 -11.96 1.18 -3.56
CA LYS A 97 -13.32 0.84 -4.00
C LYS A 97 -13.74 1.75 -5.14
N ALA A 98 -14.37 1.21 -6.17
CA ALA A 98 -14.90 2.00 -7.28
C ALA A 98 -16.35 1.61 -7.59
N SER A 99 -17.17 2.60 -7.92
CA SER A 99 -18.54 2.43 -8.40
C SER A 99 -18.86 3.44 -9.49
N ASP A 100 -20.06 3.34 -10.06
CA ASP A 100 -20.68 4.47 -10.75
C ASP A 100 -20.67 5.71 -9.84
N TYR A 101 -20.51 6.89 -10.43
CA TYR A 101 -20.58 8.17 -9.74
C TYR A 101 -21.90 8.36 -8.98
N ASP A 102 -23.00 7.86 -9.54
CA ASP A 102 -24.31 7.91 -8.87
C ASP A 102 -24.44 6.90 -7.70
N GLY A 103 -23.41 6.08 -7.48
CA GLY A 103 -23.33 5.06 -6.44
C GLY A 103 -23.75 3.67 -6.92
N GLY A 104 -24.02 2.78 -5.96
CA GLY A 104 -24.37 1.37 -6.21
C GLY A 104 -23.33 0.41 -5.64
N ALA A 105 -23.27 -0.79 -6.21
CA ALA A 105 -22.32 -1.81 -5.77
C ALA A 105 -20.87 -1.43 -6.12
N PHE A 106 -19.96 -1.63 -5.16
CA PHE A 106 -18.54 -1.36 -5.33
C PHE A 106 -17.79 -2.57 -5.89
N ALA A 107 -16.92 -2.34 -6.85
CA ALA A 107 -15.76 -3.18 -7.09
C ALA A 107 -14.65 -2.81 -6.09
N GLU A 108 -13.84 -3.77 -5.68
CA GLU A 108 -12.75 -3.56 -4.73
C GLU A 108 -11.42 -4.10 -5.27
N SER A 109 -10.34 -3.40 -4.95
CA SER A 109 -8.96 -3.81 -5.21
C SER A 109 -8.11 -3.46 -4.00
N THR A 110 -7.09 -4.25 -3.71
CA THR A 110 -6.24 -4.07 -2.53
C THR A 110 -4.78 -4.07 -2.91
N PHE A 111 -3.97 -3.27 -2.23
CA PHE A 111 -2.51 -3.30 -2.32
C PHE A 111 -1.90 -3.23 -0.93
N ALA A 112 -0.74 -3.86 -0.75
CA ALA A 112 -0.02 -3.87 0.51
C ALA A 112 1.10 -2.83 0.50
N ILE A 113 1.25 -2.10 1.60
CA ILE A 113 2.38 -1.24 1.90
C ILE A 113 3.21 -1.90 2.98
N ASP A 114 4.51 -1.96 2.75
CA ASP A 114 5.50 -2.30 3.76
C ASP A 114 6.39 -1.08 3.97
N THR A 115 6.28 -0.48 5.15
CA THR A 115 7.10 0.66 5.59
C THR A 115 8.27 0.21 6.43
N SER A 116 8.57 -1.10 6.51
CA SER A 116 9.85 -1.55 7.05
C SER A 116 10.96 -0.86 6.27
N SER A 117 11.60 0.09 6.95
CA SER A 117 12.82 0.72 6.48
C SER A 117 13.77 -0.42 6.14
N SER A 118 14.14 -0.56 4.86
CA SER A 118 15.36 -1.29 4.52
C SER A 118 16.42 -0.81 5.49
N ASP A 119 16.91 -1.72 6.32
CA ASP A 119 18.11 -1.57 7.13
C ASP A 119 19.30 -1.39 6.18
N ASP A 120 19.36 -0.28 5.44
CA ASP A 120 20.60 0.32 5.00
C ASP A 120 21.24 0.93 6.25
N ILE A 121 21.65 0.03 7.15
CA ILE A 121 22.66 0.36 8.15
C ILE A 121 23.86 0.82 7.32
N PRO A 122 24.25 2.10 7.39
CA PRO A 122 25.41 2.55 6.65
C PRO A 122 26.58 1.66 7.09
N LYS A 123 27.22 1.00 6.13
CA LYS A 123 28.47 0.29 6.38
C LYS A 123 29.57 1.29 6.68
N THR A 124 29.53 1.92 7.86
CA THR A 124 30.64 2.69 8.40
C THR A 124 31.59 1.70 9.08
N GLY A 125 32.28 0.91 8.26
CA GLY A 125 33.15 -0.17 8.72
C GLY A 125 34.02 -0.80 7.64
N ASP A 126 34.11 -0.18 6.45
CA ASP A 126 35.02 -0.64 5.41
C ASP A 126 36.44 -0.11 5.72
N ASN A 127 37.16 -0.85 6.56
CA ASN A 127 38.51 -0.56 7.02
C ASN A 127 39.59 -0.85 5.96
N SER A 128 39.27 -0.76 4.67
CA SER A 128 40.11 -1.28 3.57
C SER A 128 41.52 -0.70 3.55
N ASN A 129 41.77 0.41 4.27
CA ASN A 129 43.05 1.09 4.38
C ASN A 129 43.80 0.83 5.71
N ILE A 130 43.21 0.13 6.69
CA ILE A 130 43.86 -0.05 8.02
C ILE A 130 45.13 -0.90 7.94
N THR A 131 45.15 -1.91 7.06
CA THR A 131 46.32 -2.74 6.78
C THR A 131 47.49 -1.92 6.23
N LEU A 132 47.20 -0.95 5.34
CA LEU A 132 48.21 -0.07 4.78
C LEU A 132 48.83 0.84 5.87
N VAL A 133 47.99 1.37 6.77
CA VAL A 133 48.42 2.19 7.90
C VAL A 133 49.34 1.40 8.84
N PHE A 134 49.00 0.14 9.16
CA PHE A 134 49.85 -0.72 9.98
C PHE A 134 51.19 -1.05 9.30
N VAL A 135 51.20 -1.33 7.99
CA VAL A 135 52.44 -1.57 7.23
C VAL A 135 53.34 -0.33 7.22
N LEU A 136 52.78 0.86 7.03
CA LEU A 136 53.52 2.12 7.04
C LEU A 136 54.12 2.43 8.43
N MET A 137 53.38 2.12 9.51
CA MET A 137 53.89 2.23 10.88
C MET A 137 55.10 1.30 11.12
N LEU A 138 55.04 0.05 10.66
CA LEU A 138 56.14 -0.89 10.84
C LEU A 138 57.39 -0.48 10.05
N LEU A 139 57.23 0.02 8.82
CA LEU A 139 58.34 0.52 7.99
C LEU A 139 59.03 1.74 8.62
N SER A 140 58.25 2.68 9.18
CA SER A 140 58.82 3.84 9.86
C SER A 140 59.55 3.46 11.16
N GLY A 141 59.01 2.53 11.95
CA GLY A 141 59.69 1.99 13.13
C GLY A 141 61.02 1.29 12.82
N ALA A 142 61.07 0.47 11.78
CA ALA A 142 62.28 -0.20 11.34
C ALA A 142 63.33 0.80 10.79
N GLY A 143 62.91 1.84 10.09
CA GLY A 143 63.80 2.90 9.59
C GLY A 143 64.52 3.65 10.71
N ILE A 144 63.81 3.99 11.79
CA ILE A 144 64.40 4.66 12.95
C ILE A 144 65.43 3.74 13.65
N LEU A 145 65.11 2.46 13.86
CA LEU A 145 66.05 1.50 14.47
C LEU A 145 67.31 1.26 13.60
N GLY A 146 67.13 1.18 12.27
CA GLY A 146 68.23 1.01 11.33
C GLY A 146 69.23 2.18 11.37
N THR A 147 68.74 3.42 11.44
CA THR A 147 69.62 4.60 11.52
C THR A 147 70.41 4.69 12.83
N VAL A 148 69.80 4.29 13.96
CA VAL A 148 70.48 4.26 15.27
C VAL A 148 71.57 3.20 15.31
N TRP A 149 71.33 2.02 14.73
CA TRP A 149 72.35 0.97 14.70
C TRP A 149 73.47 1.28 13.70
N TYR A 150 73.15 1.90 12.57
CA TYR A 150 74.12 2.36 11.59
C TYR A 150 75.02 3.48 12.13
N SER A 151 74.48 4.45 12.88
CA SER A 151 75.26 5.53 13.48
C SER A 151 76.25 5.00 14.53
N LYS A 152 75.85 4.00 15.32
CA LYS A 152 76.72 3.36 16.31
C LYS A 152 77.90 2.61 15.68
N LYS A 153 77.75 2.06 14.47
CA LYS A 153 78.82 1.32 13.77
C LYS A 153 79.88 2.22 13.12
N ARG A 154 79.57 3.50 12.87
CA ARG A 154 80.53 4.49 12.33
C ARG A 154 81.42 5.14 13.39
N GLN A 155 81.13 4.95 14.68
CA GLN A 155 81.88 5.54 15.79
C GLN A 155 82.93 4.60 16.42
N TYR A 156 83.20 3.45 15.78
CA TYR A 156 84.34 2.58 16.09
C TYR A 156 85.24 2.43 14.86
#